data_AF-A0A8H8RIL4-F1
#
_entry.id   AF-A0A8H8RIL4-F1
#
_cell.length_a   1.000
_cell.length_b   1.000
_cell.length_c   1.000
_cell.angle_alpha   90.00
_cell.angle_beta   90.00
_cell.angle_gamma   90.00
#
_symmetry.space_group_name_H-M   'P 1'
#
loop_
_entity.id
_entity.type
_entity.pdbx_description
1 polymer ?
#
loop_
_entity_poly.entity_id
_entity_poly.type
_entity_poly.pdbx_seq_one_letter_code
_entity_poly.pdbx_strand_id
1 'polypeptide(L)'
;MPLKPFTLWGGVGGPNPSKVAIILTELSLAFESEHLSFDKLKTPEYLKLNPNGRLPTLVDPNNGDFTLWESGAIIEYVIAKYDKDHLLSYEAGSDLDFQCKQWLHFQMSGQGPYYGQA
;
A
#
# COMPACT_ATOMS: atom_id res chain seq x y z
N MET A 1 -23.77 0.30 -0.20
CA MET A 1 -23.31 1.67 -0.53
C MET A 1 -22.01 1.54 -1.32
N PRO A 2 -21.74 2.41 -2.30
CA PRO A 2 -20.44 2.38 -2.99
C PRO A 2 -19.30 2.63 -1.99
N LEU A 3 -18.13 2.03 -2.25
CA LEU A 3 -16.94 2.29 -1.46
C LEU A 3 -16.55 3.76 -1.59
N LYS A 4 -16.17 4.37 -0.46
CA LYS A 4 -15.57 5.70 -0.42
C LYS A 4 -14.12 5.63 -0.93
N PRO A 5 -13.61 6.69 -1.58
CA PRO A 5 -12.23 6.72 -2.03
C PRO A 5 -11.23 6.57 -0.87
N PHE A 6 -10.20 5.74 -1.04
CA PHE A 6 -9.08 5.64 -0.11
C PHE A 6 -8.22 6.91 -0.16
N THR A 7 -7.45 7.17 0.89
CA THR A 7 -6.39 8.20 0.84
C THR A 7 -5.03 7.53 0.74
N LEU A 8 -4.27 7.82 -0.32
CA LEU A 8 -2.92 7.31 -0.53
C LEU A 8 -1.89 8.44 -0.41
N TRP A 9 -1.13 8.44 0.67
CA TRP A 9 -0.02 9.38 0.86
C TRP A 9 1.15 8.99 -0.04
N GLY A 10 1.58 9.93 -0.90
CA GLY A 10 2.67 9.79 -1.86
C GLY A 10 2.21 9.56 -3.30
N GLY A 11 0.95 9.18 -3.51
CA GLY A 11 0.34 8.98 -4.84
C GLY A 11 1.20 8.14 -5.80
N VAL A 12 1.41 8.64 -7.01
CA VAL A 12 2.28 8.03 -8.05
C VAL A 12 3.68 8.65 -8.11
N GLY A 13 4.08 9.42 -7.09
CA GLY A 13 5.32 10.20 -7.09
C GLY A 13 6.59 9.41 -6.78
N GLY A 14 6.47 8.17 -6.29
CA GLY A 14 7.63 7.34 -5.97
C GLY A 14 7.35 5.84 -6.14
N PRO A 15 8.38 4.99 -6.27
CA PRO A 15 8.19 3.58 -6.62
C PRO A 15 7.30 2.81 -5.62
N ASN A 16 7.47 3.07 -4.32
CA ASN A 16 6.70 2.39 -3.29
C ASN A 16 5.23 2.86 -3.21
N PRO A 17 4.91 4.15 -3.30
CA PRO A 17 3.52 4.58 -3.47
C PRO A 17 2.85 4.09 -4.77
N SER A 18 3.57 4.12 -5.90
CA SER A 18 3.03 3.69 -7.20
C SER A 18 2.60 2.23 -7.21
N LYS A 19 3.30 1.33 -6.51
CA LYS A 19 2.87 -0.09 -6.42
C LYS A 19 1.48 -0.22 -5.78
N VAL A 20 1.18 0.58 -4.75
CA VAL A 20 -0.13 0.58 -4.08
C VAL A 20 -1.19 1.16 -5.00
N ALA A 21 -0.88 2.28 -5.68
CA ALA A 21 -1.78 2.89 -6.66
C ALA A 21 -2.18 1.91 -7.78
N ILE A 22 -1.23 1.11 -8.28
CA ILE A 22 -1.50 0.06 -9.27
C ILE A 22 -2.52 -0.95 -8.72
N ILE A 23 -2.29 -1.51 -7.52
CA ILE A 23 -3.21 -2.50 -6.94
C ILE A 23 -4.61 -1.92 -6.72
N LEU A 24 -4.72 -0.69 -6.21
CA LEU A 24 -6.01 -0.02 -6.06
C LEU A 24 -6.71 0.16 -7.41
N THR A 25 -5.97 0.54 -8.45
CA THR A 25 -6.50 0.76 -9.81
C THR A 25 -7.00 -0.54 -10.45
N GLU A 26 -6.20 -1.60 -10.39
CA GLU A 26 -6.54 -2.91 -10.95
C GLU A 26 -7.79 -3.51 -10.27
N LEU A 27 -7.98 -3.25 -8.97
CA LEU A 27 -9.19 -3.65 -8.23
C LEU A 27 -10.35 -2.65 -8.37
N SER A 28 -10.23 -1.63 -9.22
CA SER A 28 -11.24 -0.57 -9.39
C SER A 28 -11.63 0.14 -8.09
N LEU A 29 -10.69 0.26 -7.15
CA LEU A 29 -10.85 0.96 -5.89
C LEU A 29 -10.45 2.43 -6.07
N ALA A 30 -11.42 3.33 -5.95
CA ALA A 30 -11.17 4.77 -6.04
C ALA A 30 -10.21 5.21 -4.92
N PHE A 31 -9.28 6.10 -5.23
CA PHE A 31 -8.39 6.69 -4.23
C PHE A 31 -8.01 8.12 -4.61
N GLU A 32 -7.72 8.93 -3.60
CA GLU A 32 -7.16 10.26 -3.73
C GLU A 32 -5.69 10.23 -3.28
N SER A 33 -4.84 10.95 -4.02
CA SER A 33 -3.41 11.04 -3.71
C SER A 33 -3.14 12.26 -2.86
N GLU A 34 -2.64 12.04 -1.64
CA GLU A 34 -2.14 13.12 -0.79
C GLU A 34 -0.65 13.31 -1.02
N HIS A 35 -0.26 14.51 -1.41
CA HIS A 35 1.12 14.86 -1.70
C HIS A 35 1.75 15.59 -0.52
N LEU A 36 2.86 15.04 -0.03
CA LEU A 36 3.62 15.61 1.07
C LEU A 36 5.08 15.78 0.64
N SER A 37 5.63 16.97 0.84
CA SER A 37 7.04 17.23 0.58
C SER A 37 7.94 16.45 1.56
N PHE A 38 9.13 16.06 1.11
CA PHE A 38 10.01 15.18 1.89
C PHE A 38 10.39 15.76 3.27
N ASP A 39 10.52 17.08 3.39
CA ASP A 39 10.79 17.79 4.65
C ASP A 39 9.66 17.65 5.68
N LYS A 40 8.43 17.36 5.22
CA LYS A 40 7.25 17.20 6.09
C LYS A 40 7.02 15.79 6.57
N LEU A 41 7.73 14.79 6.04
CA LEU A 41 7.57 13.38 6.44
C LEU A 41 7.95 13.09 7.90
N LYS A 42 8.68 14.00 8.56
CA LYS A 42 9.09 13.85 9.95
C LYS A 42 8.36 14.80 10.91
N THR A 43 7.32 15.50 10.45
CA THR A 43 6.57 16.38 11.34
C THR A 43 5.64 15.58 12.25
N PRO A 44 5.30 16.10 13.45
CA PRO A 44 4.41 15.40 14.39
C PRO A 44 3.06 15.03 13.78
N GLU A 45 2.57 15.79 12.80
CA GLU A 45 1.29 15.55 12.13
C GLU A 45 1.34 14.26 11.30
N TYR A 46 2.38 14.09 10.46
CA TYR A 46 2.50 12.90 9.62
C TYR A 46 2.94 11.66 10.41
N LEU A 47 3.79 11.84 11.43
CA LEU A 47 4.27 10.73 12.26
C LEU A 47 3.14 10.05 13.07
N LYS A 48 2.00 10.72 13.29
CA LYS A 48 0.79 10.09 13.86
C LYS A 48 0.18 9.04 12.93
N LEU A 49 0.35 9.20 11.62
CA LEU A 49 -0.13 8.24 10.61
C LEU A 49 0.91 7.15 10.35
N ASN A 50 2.18 7.56 10.24
CA ASN A 50 3.28 6.66 9.94
C ASN A 50 4.53 7.02 10.76
N PRO A 51 4.81 6.31 11.86
CA PRO A 51 5.96 6.57 12.72
C PRO A 51 7.31 6.31 12.03
N ASN A 52 7.36 5.52 10.96
CA ASN A 52 8.57 5.37 10.13
C ASN A 52 8.87 6.68 9.36
N GLY A 53 7.87 7.55 9.17
CA GLY A 53 8.00 8.82 8.48
C GLY A 53 8.52 8.63 7.04
N ARG A 54 7.95 7.66 6.33
CA ARG A 54 8.22 7.36 4.92
C ARG A 54 6.88 7.22 4.17
N LEU A 55 6.93 7.15 2.85
CA LEU A 55 5.76 6.86 2.01
C LEU A 55 5.87 5.43 1.46
N PRO A 56 4.75 4.75 1.19
CA PRO A 56 3.37 5.21 1.33
C PRO A 56 2.75 4.99 2.72
N THR A 57 1.62 5.66 2.92
CA THR A 57 0.63 5.40 3.97
C THR A 57 -0.74 5.35 3.30
N LEU A 58 -1.59 4.38 3.67
CA LEU A 58 -2.96 4.25 3.18
C LEU A 58 -3.95 4.48 4.32
N VAL A 59 -5.01 5.25 4.05
CA VAL A 59 -6.17 5.39 4.93
C VAL A 59 -7.39 4.80 4.23
N ASP A 60 -8.09 3.91 4.93
CA ASP A 60 -9.28 3.23 4.45
C ASP A 60 -10.54 3.71 5.19
N PRO A 61 -11.32 4.62 4.59
CA PRO A 61 -12.54 5.15 5.20
C PRO A 61 -13.70 4.14 5.21
N ASN A 62 -13.56 3.01 4.53
CA ASN A 62 -14.54 1.94 4.51
C ASN A 62 -14.36 0.96 5.67
N ASN A 63 -13.26 1.08 6.42
CA ASN A 63 -12.94 0.28 7.60
C ASN A 63 -12.65 1.17 8.83
N GLY A 64 -13.42 2.25 9.01
CA GLY A 64 -13.31 3.14 10.16
C GLY A 64 -12.03 3.97 10.18
N ASP A 65 -11.64 4.52 9.01
CA ASP A 65 -10.41 5.29 8.81
C ASP A 65 -9.14 4.53 9.22
N PHE A 66 -9.15 3.20 9.02
CA PHE A 66 -8.01 2.35 9.34
C PHE A 66 -6.79 2.82 8.55
N THR A 67 -5.71 3.11 9.26
CA THR A 67 -4.48 3.67 8.70
C THR A 67 -3.34 2.68 8.87
N LEU A 68 -2.62 2.41 7.77
CA LEU A 68 -1.44 1.54 7.79
C LEU A 68 -0.36 2.03 6.81
N TRP A 69 0.86 1.58 7.08
CA TRP A 69 2.08 1.89 6.32
C TRP A 69 2.88 0.60 6.07
N GLU A 70 3.98 0.73 5.32
CA GLU A 70 4.66 -0.35 4.58
C GLU A 70 3.88 -0.80 3.35
N SER A 71 4.41 -0.50 2.16
CA SER A 71 3.74 -0.80 0.90
C SER A 71 3.40 -2.28 0.69
N GLY A 72 4.21 -3.22 1.20
CA GLY A 72 3.91 -4.66 1.14
C GLY A 72 2.71 -5.02 2.02
N ALA A 73 2.69 -4.54 3.27
CA ALA A 73 1.58 -4.75 4.18
C ALA A 73 0.28 -4.08 3.68
N ILE A 74 0.37 -2.91 3.05
CA ILE A 74 -0.76 -2.25 2.38
C ILE A 74 -1.33 -3.14 1.28
N ILE A 75 -0.49 -3.72 0.41
CA ILE A 75 -0.96 -4.62 -0.65
C ILE A 75 -1.67 -5.83 -0.06
N GLU A 76 -1.06 -6.51 0.90
CA GLU A 76 -1.67 -7.68 1.55
C GLU A 76 -3.02 -7.36 2.19
N TYR A 77 -3.12 -6.20 2.86
CA TYR A 77 -4.37 -5.69 3.43
C TYR A 77 -5.45 -5.49 2.36
N VAL A 78 -5.12 -4.78 1.28
CA VAL A 78 -6.07 -4.47 0.21
C VAL A 78 -6.54 -5.76 -0.47
N ILE A 79 -5.64 -6.67 -0.78
CA ILE A 79 -5.98 -7.99 -1.36
C ILE A 79 -6.93 -8.75 -0.44
N ALA A 80 -6.58 -8.94 0.83
CA ALA A 80 -7.40 -9.71 1.76
C ALA A 80 -8.81 -9.11 1.94
N LYS A 81 -8.92 -7.78 1.96
CA LYS A 81 -10.19 -7.09 2.21
C LYS A 81 -11.03 -6.88 0.95
N TYR A 82 -10.42 -6.68 -0.22
CA TYR A 82 -11.12 -6.15 -1.40
C TYR A 82 -10.97 -7.00 -2.67
N ASP A 83 -9.97 -7.88 -2.78
CA ASP A 83 -9.84 -8.79 -3.94
C ASP A 83 -10.65 -10.08 -3.74
N LYS A 84 -11.98 -9.97 -3.74
CA LYS A 84 -12.89 -11.10 -3.42
C LYS A 84 -12.98 -12.15 -4.50
N ASP A 85 -12.70 -11.77 -5.74
CA ASP A 85 -12.79 -12.64 -6.91
C ASP A 85 -11.42 -13.18 -7.34
N HIS A 86 -10.37 -12.97 -6.52
CA HIS A 86 -9.01 -13.42 -6.79
C HIS A 86 -8.48 -12.94 -8.16
N LEU A 87 -8.71 -11.67 -8.48
CA LEU A 87 -8.22 -11.04 -9.71
C LEU A 87 -6.70 -10.88 -9.70
N LEU A 88 -6.14 -10.58 -8.52
CA LEU A 88 -4.71 -10.31 -8.32
C LEU A 88 -4.06 -11.26 -7.31
N SER A 89 -4.86 -12.18 -6.74
CA SER A 89 -4.43 -13.05 -5.66
C SER A 89 -4.85 -14.50 -5.90
N TYR A 90 -4.45 -15.37 -4.97
CA TYR A 90 -4.85 -16.76 -4.95
C TYR A 90 -5.64 -17.03 -3.66
N GLU A 91 -6.27 -18.19 -3.59
CA GLU A 91 -6.96 -18.64 -2.38
C GLU A 91 -6.00 -18.55 -1.17
N ALA A 92 -6.45 -17.88 -0.12
CA ALA A 92 -5.64 -17.65 1.07
C ALA A 92 -5.19 -18.97 1.70
N GLY A 93 -3.89 -19.11 1.94
CA GLY A 93 -3.31 -20.33 2.50
C GLY A 93 -3.01 -21.43 1.48
N SER A 94 -3.30 -21.23 0.19
CA SER A 94 -2.82 -22.11 -0.87
C SER A 94 -1.32 -21.99 -1.11
N ASP A 95 -0.71 -23.00 -1.74
CA ASP A 95 0.71 -22.95 -2.12
C ASP A 95 1.02 -21.75 -3.03
N LEU A 96 0.09 -21.38 -3.92
CA LEU A 96 0.24 -20.23 -4.80
C LEU A 96 0.17 -18.88 -4.06
N ASP A 97 -0.66 -18.77 -3.02
CA ASP A 97 -0.68 -17.60 -2.13
C ASP A 97 0.67 -17.41 -1.43
N PHE A 98 1.24 -18.49 -0.89
CA PHE A 98 2.56 -18.42 -0.25
C PHE A 98 3.69 -18.12 -1.25
N GLN A 99 3.64 -18.67 -2.47
CA GLN A 99 4.60 -18.34 -3.52
C GLN A 99 4.47 -16.87 -3.97
N CYS A 100 3.26 -16.33 -4.05
CA CYS A 100 3.03 -14.92 -4.34
C CYS A 100 3.64 -14.03 -3.24
N LYS A 101 3.40 -14.35 -1.97
CA LYS A 101 4.01 -13.68 -0.81
C LYS A 101 5.53 -13.78 -0.82
N GLN A 102 6.09 -14.92 -1.21
CA GLN A 102 7.54 -15.07 -1.35
C GLN A 102 8.13 -14.03 -2.31
N TRP A 103 7.50 -13.84 -3.48
CA TRP A 103 7.92 -12.82 -4.44
C TRP A 103 7.71 -11.39 -3.93
N LEU A 104 6.61 -11.13 -3.23
CA LEU A 104 6.37 -9.84 -2.58
C LEU A 104 7.47 -9.53 -1.55
N HIS A 105 7.80 -10.47 -0.66
CA HIS A 105 8.84 -10.27 0.33
C HIS A 105 10.23 -10.12 -0.29
N PHE A 106 10.55 -10.90 -1.34
CA PHE A 106 11.78 -10.71 -2.12
C PHE A 106 11.89 -9.29 -2.69
N GLN A 107 10.80 -8.77 -3.27
CA GLN A 107 10.72 -7.39 -3.76
C GLN A 107 10.96 -6.38 -2.63
N MET A 108 10.25 -6.55 -1.50
CA MET A 108 10.25 -5.63 -0.37
C MET A 108 11.61 -5.54 0.34
N SER A 109 12.34 -6.66 0.45
CA SER A 109 13.61 -6.70 1.20
C SER A 109 14.85 -6.68 0.30
N GLY A 110 14.76 -7.21 -0.91
CA GLY A 110 15.91 -7.43 -1.80
C GLY A 110 15.98 -6.50 -3.00
N GLN A 111 14.86 -6.00 -3.51
CA GLN A 111 14.85 -5.08 -4.64
C GLN A 111 14.73 -3.63 -4.18
N GLY A 112 13.64 -3.31 -3.47
CA GLY A 112 13.33 -1.94 -3.05
C GLY A 112 14.46 -1.24 -2.30
N PRO A 113 15.02 -1.85 -1.24
CA PRO A 113 16.09 -1.23 -0.46
C PRO A 113 17.37 -0.96 -1.26
N TYR A 114 17.78 -1.90 -2.12
CA TYR A 114 19.01 -1.75 -2.90
C TYR A 114 18.88 -0.71 -4.00
N TYR A 115 17.73 -0.61 -4.67
CA TYR A 115 17.48 0.47 -5.63
C TYR A 115 17.34 1.85 -4.96
N GLY A 116 16.93 1.90 -3.69
CA GLY A 116 16.88 3.14 -2.92
C GLY A 116 18.23 3.60 -2.37
N GLN A 117 19.29 2.80 -2.51
CA GLN A 117 20.66 3.11 -2.07
C GLN A 117 21.61 3.42 -3.24
N ALA A 118 21.19 3.11 -4.47
CA ALA A 118 21.97 3.31 -5.69
C ALA A 118 21.91 4.76 -6.20
#